data_AF-X0BJX2-F1
#
_entry.id   AF-X0BJX2-F1
#
_cell.length_a   1.000
_cell.length_b   1.000
_cell.length_c   1.000
_cell.angle_alpha   90.00
_cell.angle_beta   90.00
_cell.angle_gamma   90.00
#
_symmetry.space_group_name_H-M   'P 1'
#
loop_
_entity.id
_entity.type
_entity.pdbx_description
1 polymer ?
#
loop_
_entity_poly.entity_id
_entity_poly.type
_entity_poly.pdbx_seq_one_letter_code
_entity_poly.pdbx_strand_id
1 'polypeptide(L)'
;MERGFTEIRRLFAKGDQRILSHYYAAYYYLTDYLKDPLCDLMLMLTLTITASSTTPEVRPNTKCFNVTTKRRDPALLAANMVTRMLWFLRPEAFPWDKDRDSVLRVSEMTKKIEHKGVNNRMLRELGWIKVKGNRDSLRNCESRLTPKDELFKLRNDLIFLMREPRNFISCVFKSNKEE
;
A
#
# COMPACT_ATOMS: atom_id res chain seq x y z
N MET A 1 14.76 -3.16 1.10
CA MET A 1 13.99 -2.50 0.03
C MET A 1 14.62 -2.66 -1.34
N GLU A 2 15.91 -2.37 -1.50
CA GLU A 2 16.62 -2.56 -2.78
C GLU A 2 16.42 -3.95 -3.40
N ARG A 3 16.57 -5.03 -2.62
CA ARG A 3 16.31 -6.40 -3.11
C ARG A 3 14.91 -6.57 -3.71
N GLY A 4 13.89 -5.96 -3.10
CA GLY A 4 12.51 -6.00 -3.60
C GLY A 4 12.36 -5.26 -4.93
N PHE A 5 12.97 -4.07 -5.07
CA PHE A 5 12.94 -3.32 -6.32
C PHE A 5 13.79 -3.97 -7.43
N THR A 6 14.91 -4.59 -7.10
CA THR A 6 15.68 -5.42 -8.05
C THR A 6 14.84 -6.59 -8.56
N GLU A 7 14.05 -7.22 -7.69
CA GLU A 7 13.14 -8.28 -8.10
C GLU A 7 12.00 -7.76 -8.99
N ILE A 8 11.47 -6.56 -8.72
CA ILE A 8 10.52 -5.89 -9.62
C ILE A 8 11.15 -5.65 -11.00
N ARG A 9 12.41 -5.19 -11.08
CA ARG A 9 13.11 -5.04 -12.37
C ARG A 9 13.13 -6.37 -13.12
N ARG A 10 13.46 -7.46 -12.44
CA ARG A 10 13.49 -8.81 -13.03
C ARG A 10 12.11 -9.24 -13.53
N LEU A 11 11.07 -9.03 -12.73
CA LEU A 11 9.69 -9.40 -13.05
C LEU A 11 9.12 -8.64 -14.25
N PHE A 12 9.50 -7.38 -14.42
CA PHE A 12 9.04 -6.53 -15.53
C PHE A 12 10.06 -6.35 -16.65
N ALA A 13 11.21 -7.05 -16.60
CA ALA A 13 12.29 -6.91 -17.59
C ALA A 13 11.84 -7.18 -19.03
N LYS A 14 10.89 -8.10 -19.23
CA LYS A 14 10.31 -8.44 -20.54
C LYS A 14 8.91 -7.84 -20.78
N GLY A 15 8.48 -6.92 -19.91
CA GLY A 15 7.13 -6.36 -19.90
C GLY A 15 7.07 -4.89 -20.37
N ASP A 16 5.90 -4.28 -20.18
CA ASP A 16 5.68 -2.85 -20.43
C ASP A 16 6.59 -2.01 -19.53
N GLN A 17 7.61 -1.39 -20.12
CA GLN A 17 8.62 -0.60 -19.41
C GLN A 17 8.03 0.62 -18.69
N ARG A 18 6.82 1.04 -19.06
CA ARG A 18 6.13 2.14 -18.37
C ARG A 18 5.64 1.73 -16.98
N ILE A 19 5.34 0.44 -16.79
CA ILE A 19 5.04 -0.12 -15.46
C ILE A 19 6.30 -0.04 -14.58
N LEU A 20 7.45 -0.42 -15.13
CA LEU A 20 8.73 -0.36 -14.42
C LEU A 20 9.11 1.09 -14.07
N SER A 21 8.93 2.02 -15.00
CA SER A 21 9.15 3.45 -14.78
C SER A 21 8.28 3.99 -13.64
N HIS A 22 7.05 3.50 -13.49
CA HIS A 22 6.18 3.86 -12.37
C HIS A 22 6.70 3.38 -11.03
N TYR A 23 7.21 2.15 -10.96
CA TYR A 23 7.87 1.65 -9.76
C TYR A 23 9.16 2.42 -9.45
N TYR A 24 9.92 2.86 -10.46
CA TYR A 24 11.07 3.72 -10.24
C TYR A 24 10.70 5.08 -9.68
N ALA A 25 9.65 5.71 -10.20
CA ALA A 25 9.13 6.92 -9.59
C ALA A 25 8.83 6.68 -8.10
N ALA A 26 8.07 5.63 -7.77
CA ALA A 26 7.79 5.27 -6.38
C ALA A 26 9.06 5.00 -5.55
N TYR A 27 10.07 4.35 -6.12
CA TYR A 27 11.35 4.08 -5.46
C TYR A 27 12.12 5.36 -5.14
N TYR A 28 12.29 6.26 -6.13
CA TYR A 28 13.02 7.51 -5.93
C TYR A 28 12.35 8.38 -4.87
N TYR A 29 11.01 8.50 -4.92
CA TYR A 29 10.28 9.17 -3.86
C TYR A 29 10.48 8.47 -2.52
N LEU A 30 10.45 7.16 -2.46
CA LEU A 30 10.65 6.48 -1.19
C LEU A 30 12.05 6.71 -0.61
N THR A 31 13.11 6.71 -1.43
CA THR A 31 14.48 6.95 -0.97
C THR A 31 14.68 8.36 -0.45
N ASP A 32 14.09 9.36 -1.11
CA ASP A 32 14.23 10.76 -0.74
C ASP A 32 13.52 11.10 0.58
N TYR A 33 12.51 10.31 0.96
CA TYR A 33 11.71 10.50 2.16
C TYR A 33 11.96 9.42 3.23
N LEU A 34 13.05 8.64 3.12
CA LEU A 34 13.52 7.83 4.24
C LEU A 34 13.80 8.76 5.42
N LYS A 35 13.15 8.51 6.57
CA LYS A 35 13.05 9.35 7.81
C LYS A 35 11.79 10.23 7.92
N ASP A 36 10.95 10.34 6.89
CA ASP A 36 9.61 10.92 7.06
C ASP A 36 8.76 9.96 7.94
N PRO A 37 8.12 10.42 9.02
CA PRO A 37 7.38 9.53 9.90
C PRO A 37 6.24 8.76 9.19
N LEU A 38 5.61 9.34 8.18
CA LEU A 38 4.56 8.67 7.40
C LEU A 38 5.15 7.64 6.44
N CYS A 39 6.39 7.84 5.97
CA CYS A 39 7.13 6.79 5.26
C CYS A 39 7.45 5.62 6.20
N ASP A 40 7.85 5.87 7.45
CA ASP A 40 8.05 4.79 8.43
C ASP A 40 6.77 4.00 8.68
N LEU A 41 5.64 4.69 8.86
CA LEU A 41 4.33 4.04 9.02
C LEU A 41 3.98 3.19 7.80
N MET A 42 4.14 3.73 6.59
CA MET A 42 3.89 3.00 5.35
C MET A 42 4.73 1.72 5.27
N LEU A 43 6.00 1.79 5.68
CA LEU A 43 6.90 0.64 5.70
C LEU A 43 6.50 -0.38 6.78
N MET A 44 6.15 0.06 7.99
CA MET A 44 5.65 -0.83 9.05
C MET A 44 4.41 -1.60 8.59
N LEU A 45 3.42 -0.92 8.01
CA LEU A 45 2.19 -1.55 7.52
C LEU A 45 2.49 -2.52 6.37
N THR A 46 3.32 -2.11 5.40
CA THR A 46 3.70 -2.95 4.25
C THR A 46 4.44 -4.21 4.70
N LEU A 47 5.44 -4.07 5.58
CA LEU A 47 6.23 -5.19 6.08
C LEU A 47 5.36 -6.16 6.88
N THR A 48 4.42 -5.66 7.68
CA THR A 48 3.51 -6.52 8.46
C THR A 48 2.64 -7.39 7.55
N ILE A 49 2.04 -6.80 6.51
CA ILE A 49 1.22 -7.54 5.54
C ILE A 49 2.05 -8.53 4.74
N THR A 50 3.24 -8.13 4.29
CA THR A 50 4.06 -8.94 3.37
C THR A 50 4.86 -10.03 4.08
N ALA A 51 5.15 -9.86 5.37
CA ALA A 51 5.79 -10.88 6.21
C ALA A 51 4.79 -11.87 6.84
N SER A 52 3.48 -11.67 6.66
CA SER A 52 2.46 -12.57 7.19
C SER A 52 2.59 -13.97 6.57
N SER A 53 2.50 -15.02 7.39
CA SER A 53 2.58 -16.42 6.96
C SER A 53 1.44 -16.83 6.02
N THR A 54 0.28 -16.20 6.19
CA THR A 54 -0.85 -16.26 5.27
C THR A 54 -1.03 -14.91 4.61
N THR A 55 -1.50 -14.88 3.36
CA THR A 55 -1.69 -13.62 2.64
C THR A 55 -2.98 -12.95 3.11
N PRO A 56 -2.93 -11.74 3.70
CA PRO A 56 -4.12 -11.02 4.10
C PRO A 56 -4.84 -10.42 2.89
N GLU A 57 -6.17 -10.38 2.94
CA GLU A 57 -7.01 -9.68 1.97
C GLU A 57 -8.19 -8.99 2.62
N VAL A 58 -8.79 -8.03 1.92
CA VAL A 58 -10.09 -7.48 2.29
C VAL A 58 -11.05 -7.76 1.13
N ARG A 59 -12.05 -8.59 1.40
CA ARG A 59 -13.01 -9.07 0.42
C ARG A 59 -14.04 -7.98 0.08
N PRO A 60 -14.72 -8.09 -1.08
CA PRO A 60 -15.93 -7.32 -1.34
C PRO A 60 -16.92 -7.38 -0.18
N ASN A 61 -17.52 -6.23 0.14
CA ASN A 61 -18.54 -6.03 1.17
C ASN A 61 -18.10 -6.33 2.61
N THR A 62 -16.80 -6.51 2.87
CA THR A 62 -16.26 -6.66 4.23
C THR A 62 -15.51 -5.40 4.68
N LYS A 63 -15.38 -5.25 5.99
CA LYS A 63 -14.59 -4.21 6.66
C LYS A 63 -13.53 -4.80 7.60
N CYS A 64 -13.09 -6.02 7.30
CA CYS A 64 -12.12 -6.76 8.09
C CYS A 64 -11.16 -7.55 7.20
N PHE A 65 -9.98 -7.83 7.75
CA PHE A 65 -9.01 -8.70 7.10
C PHE A 65 -9.47 -10.15 7.10
N ASN A 66 -9.26 -10.81 5.97
CA ASN A 66 -9.52 -12.21 5.74
C ASN A 66 -8.24 -12.87 5.26
N VAL A 67 -8.17 -14.19 5.38
CA VAL A 67 -7.09 -14.99 4.78
C VAL A 67 -7.50 -15.44 3.39
N THR A 68 -6.58 -15.30 2.43
CA THR A 68 -6.74 -15.86 1.08
C THR A 68 -5.90 -17.13 0.89
N THR A 69 -6.42 -18.09 0.13
CA THR A 69 -5.65 -19.27 -0.30
C THR A 69 -4.70 -18.95 -1.45
N LYS A 70 -4.87 -17.80 -2.11
CA LYS A 70 -4.02 -17.34 -3.22
C LYS A 70 -2.74 -16.71 -2.67
N ARG A 71 -1.67 -17.51 -2.62
CA ARG A 71 -0.33 -17.00 -2.28
C ARG A 71 0.10 -15.94 -3.29
N ARG A 72 0.63 -14.83 -2.78
CA ARG A 72 1.19 -13.74 -3.58
C ARG A 72 2.70 -13.69 -3.41
N ASP A 73 3.39 -13.21 -4.44
CA ASP A 73 4.81 -12.89 -4.32
C ASP A 73 4.97 -11.72 -3.33
N PRO A 74 5.69 -11.90 -2.20
CA PRO A 74 5.81 -10.86 -1.18
C PRO A 74 6.51 -9.59 -1.66
N ALA A 75 7.49 -9.70 -2.56
CA ALA A 75 8.21 -8.55 -3.09
C ALA A 75 7.29 -7.70 -3.99
N LEU A 76 6.51 -8.34 -4.85
CA LEU A 76 5.50 -7.69 -5.69
C LEU A 76 4.38 -7.09 -4.85
N LEU A 77 3.92 -7.79 -3.81
CA LEU A 77 2.93 -7.27 -2.89
C LEU A 77 3.44 -5.99 -2.19
N ALA A 78 4.69 -6.02 -1.70
CA ALA A 78 5.32 -4.88 -1.04
C ALA A 78 5.43 -3.67 -1.98
N ALA A 79 5.95 -3.87 -3.20
CA ALA A 79 6.08 -2.81 -4.19
C ALA A 79 4.72 -2.19 -4.56
N ASN A 80 3.68 -3.02 -4.73
CA ASN A 80 2.33 -2.56 -4.99
C ASN A 80 1.74 -1.76 -3.83
N MET A 81 1.94 -2.22 -2.59
CA MET A 81 1.46 -1.52 -1.40
C MET A 81 2.08 -0.13 -1.30
N VAL A 82 3.41 -0.08 -1.30
CA VAL A 82 4.18 1.18 -1.25
C VAL A 82 3.78 2.12 -2.38
N THR A 83 3.73 1.62 -3.62
CA THR A 83 3.37 2.44 -4.79
C THR A 83 1.98 3.06 -4.63
N ARG A 84 0.98 2.26 -4.24
CA ARG A 84 -0.38 2.78 -4.05
C ARG A 84 -0.51 3.71 -2.85
N MET A 85 0.19 3.43 -1.75
CA MET A 85 0.19 4.28 -0.57
C MET A 85 0.83 5.65 -0.88
N LEU A 86 1.91 5.66 -1.67
CA LEU A 86 2.58 6.87 -2.15
C LEU A 86 1.70 7.74 -3.05
N TRP A 87 0.82 7.15 -3.87
CA TRP A 87 -0.14 7.95 -4.66
C TRP A 87 -0.93 8.91 -3.75
N PHE A 88 -1.37 8.46 -2.58
CA PHE A 88 -2.11 9.31 -1.66
C PHE A 88 -1.23 10.21 -0.79
N LEU A 89 -0.01 9.78 -0.47
CA LEU A 89 0.91 10.53 0.39
C LEU A 89 1.60 11.70 -0.33
N ARG A 90 1.89 11.53 -1.62
CA ARG A 90 2.56 12.49 -2.50
C ARG A 90 1.88 12.45 -3.88
N PRO A 91 0.62 12.89 -4.03
CA PRO A 91 -0.07 12.83 -5.31
C PRO A 91 0.68 13.56 -6.43
N GLU A 92 1.39 14.64 -6.14
CA GLU A 92 2.21 15.44 -7.06
C GLU A 92 3.34 14.66 -7.73
N ALA A 93 3.78 13.57 -7.09
CA ALA A 93 4.84 12.69 -7.56
C ALA A 93 4.45 11.84 -8.77
N PHE A 94 3.14 11.66 -8.99
CA PHE A 94 2.62 10.70 -9.96
C PHE A 94 1.68 11.39 -10.97
N PRO A 95 1.67 10.92 -12.23
CA PRO A 95 0.70 11.39 -13.20
C PRO A 95 -0.72 10.90 -12.86
N TRP A 96 -1.68 11.81 -12.68
CA TRP A 96 -3.08 11.44 -12.41
C TRP A 96 -3.95 11.49 -13.66
N ASP A 97 -3.84 12.55 -14.46
CA ASP A 97 -4.75 12.81 -15.59
C ASP A 97 -4.29 12.11 -16.88
N LYS A 98 -3.01 12.27 -17.21
CA LYS A 98 -2.36 11.74 -18.41
C LYS A 98 -1.00 11.16 -18.07
N ASP A 99 -0.56 10.19 -18.85
CA ASP A 99 0.81 9.67 -18.76
C ASP A 99 1.82 10.82 -18.83
N ARG A 100 2.91 10.71 -18.08
CA ARG A 100 4.00 11.69 -18.05
C ARG A 100 5.28 10.98 -18.43
N ASP A 101 5.88 11.39 -19.55
CA ASP A 101 7.06 10.75 -20.13
C ASP A 101 6.84 9.24 -20.31
N SER A 102 7.66 8.40 -19.67
CA SER A 102 7.53 6.95 -19.65
C SER A 102 6.70 6.41 -18.47
N VAL A 103 6.07 7.26 -17.67
CA VAL A 103 5.31 6.85 -16.47
C VAL A 103 3.80 6.85 -16.75
N LEU A 104 3.17 5.69 -16.56
CA LEU A 104 1.71 5.53 -16.72
C LEU A 104 0.96 6.39 -15.72
N ARG A 105 -0.17 6.96 -16.13
CA ARG A 105 -1.09 7.59 -15.16
C ARG A 105 -1.61 6.57 -14.14
N VAL A 106 -1.91 7.05 -12.95
CA VAL A 106 -2.37 6.24 -11.80
C VAL A 106 -3.55 5.33 -12.16
N SER A 107 -4.49 5.80 -12.99
CA SER A 107 -5.65 5.00 -13.39
C SER A 107 -5.28 3.80 -14.28
N GLU A 108 -4.31 3.94 -15.19
CA GLU A 108 -3.81 2.82 -15.99
C GLU A 108 -2.94 1.89 -15.14
N MET A 109 -2.05 2.45 -14.33
CA MET A 109 -1.21 1.65 -13.42
C MET A 109 -2.07 0.83 -12.45
N THR A 110 -3.18 1.39 -11.94
CA THR A 110 -4.15 0.67 -11.11
C THR A 110 -4.67 -0.59 -11.80
N LYS A 111 -5.10 -0.50 -13.07
CA LYS A 111 -5.57 -1.67 -13.83
C LYS A 111 -4.50 -2.76 -13.94
N LYS A 112 -3.23 -2.36 -14.07
CA LYS A 112 -2.09 -3.28 -14.20
C LYS A 112 -1.77 -4.02 -12.90
N ILE A 113 -2.01 -3.42 -11.73
CA ILE A 113 -1.58 -3.98 -10.43
C ILE A 113 -2.72 -4.42 -9.50
N GLU A 114 -3.96 -4.02 -9.74
CA GLU A 114 -5.09 -4.31 -8.84
C GLU A 114 -5.31 -5.82 -8.62
N HIS A 115 -5.19 -6.61 -9.69
CA HIS A 115 -5.29 -8.07 -9.62
C HIS A 115 -4.10 -8.75 -8.92
N LYS A 116 -3.03 -8.00 -8.62
CA LYS A 116 -1.87 -8.46 -7.83
C LYS A 116 -2.07 -8.28 -6.32
N GLY A 117 -3.27 -7.87 -5.90
CA GLY A 117 -3.74 -8.07 -4.54
C GLY A 117 -3.75 -6.84 -3.64
N VAL A 118 -3.29 -5.69 -4.12
CA VAL A 118 -3.41 -4.43 -3.40
C VAL A 118 -4.52 -3.62 -4.04
N ASN A 119 -5.63 -3.51 -3.31
CA ASN A 119 -6.78 -2.68 -3.66
C ASN A 119 -7.02 -1.64 -2.57
N ASN A 120 -7.90 -0.67 -2.84
CA ASN A 120 -8.20 0.39 -1.88
C ASN A 120 -8.93 -0.11 -0.63
N ARG A 121 -9.58 -1.28 -0.65
CA ARG A 121 -10.17 -1.87 0.57
C ARG A 121 -9.08 -2.21 1.57
N MET A 122 -7.97 -2.79 1.11
CA MET A 122 -6.82 -3.07 1.95
C MET A 122 -6.23 -1.78 2.55
N LEU A 123 -6.04 -0.73 1.76
CA LEU A 123 -5.51 0.54 2.27
C LEU A 123 -6.47 1.22 3.26
N ARG A 124 -7.78 1.11 3.05
CA ARG A 124 -8.81 1.57 4.00
C ARG A 124 -8.72 0.80 5.32
N GLU A 125 -8.59 -0.52 5.25
CA GLU A 125 -8.49 -1.32 6.48
C GLU A 125 -7.18 -1.15 7.23
N LEU A 126 -6.08 -0.80 6.55
CA LEU A 126 -4.85 -0.35 7.21
C LEU A 126 -4.97 1.05 7.83
N GLY A 127 -6.10 1.76 7.60
CA GLY A 127 -6.28 3.13 8.05
C GLY A 127 -5.51 4.17 7.23
N TRP A 128 -4.89 3.78 6.11
CA TRP A 128 -4.09 4.67 5.28
C TRP A 128 -4.92 5.69 4.51
N ILE A 129 -6.11 5.28 4.05
CA ILE A 129 -7.04 6.13 3.32
C ILE A 129 -8.43 6.13 3.96
N LYS A 130 -9.14 7.24 3.75
CA LYS A 130 -10.59 7.36 3.95
C LYS A 130 -11.24 7.37 2.57
N VAL A 131 -12.42 6.77 2.44
CA VAL A 131 -13.17 6.75 1.18
C VAL A 131 -14.51 7.44 1.37
N LYS A 132 -14.91 8.27 0.42
CA LYS A 132 -16.25 8.87 0.39
C LYS A 132 -17.25 7.90 -0.25
N GLY A 133 -18.37 7.65 0.43
CA GLY A 133 -19.48 6.84 -0.07
C GLY A 133 -19.39 5.35 0.29
N ASN A 134 -20.42 4.61 -0.11
CA ASN A 134 -20.65 3.20 0.28
C ASN A 134 -20.38 2.20 -0.85
N ARG A 135 -19.71 2.62 -1.93
CA ARG A 135 -19.36 1.71 -3.03
C ARG A 135 -18.39 0.66 -2.54
N ASP A 136 -18.60 -0.59 -2.95
CA ASP A 136 -17.67 -1.67 -2.63
C ASP A 136 -16.37 -1.61 -3.45
N SER A 137 -16.48 -1.16 -4.71
CA SER A 137 -15.32 -0.87 -5.56
C SER A 137 -14.84 0.56 -5.32
N LEU A 138 -13.92 0.68 -4.36
CA LEU A 138 -13.38 1.97 -3.91
C LEU A 138 -12.40 2.53 -4.95
N ARG A 139 -12.78 3.61 -5.63
CA ARG A 139 -11.92 4.25 -6.64
C ARG A 139 -10.87 5.15 -5.99
N ASN A 140 -9.75 5.37 -6.69
CA ASN A 140 -8.71 6.29 -6.19
C ASN A 140 -9.24 7.73 -6.08
N CYS A 141 -10.07 8.20 -7.03
CA CYS A 141 -10.63 9.56 -7.01
C CYS A 141 -11.65 9.82 -5.88
N GLU A 142 -12.23 8.77 -5.30
CA GLU A 142 -13.17 8.84 -4.17
C GLU A 142 -12.45 8.67 -2.82
N SER A 143 -11.16 8.34 -2.86
CA SER A 143 -10.30 8.09 -1.71
C SER A 143 -9.44 9.30 -1.42
N ARG A 144 -9.12 9.53 -0.14
CA ARG A 144 -8.16 10.54 0.30
C ARG A 144 -7.27 9.93 1.36
N LEU A 145 -6.05 10.45 1.47
CA LEU A 145 -5.17 10.13 2.58
C LEU A 145 -5.91 10.40 3.91
N THR A 146 -5.78 9.50 4.87
CA THR A 146 -6.22 9.74 6.24
C THR A 146 -5.51 11.00 6.79
N PRO A 147 -6.19 11.83 7.60
CA PRO A 147 -5.57 13.01 8.22
C PRO A 147 -4.21 12.68 8.87
N LYS A 148 -3.23 13.58 8.71
CA LYS A 148 -1.85 13.29 9.11
C LYS A 148 -1.71 13.06 10.61
N ASP A 149 -2.48 13.76 11.42
CA ASP A 149 -2.57 13.58 12.88
C ASP A 149 -3.05 12.17 13.27
N GLU A 150 -4.08 11.65 12.60
CA GLU A 150 -4.52 10.25 12.78
C GLU A 150 -3.43 9.25 12.38
N LEU A 151 -2.70 9.52 11.29
CA LEU A 151 -1.59 8.67 10.84
C LEU A 151 -0.39 8.74 11.81
N PHE A 152 -0.02 9.92 12.29
CA PHE A 152 1.05 10.06 13.29
C PHE A 152 0.70 9.35 14.59
N LYS A 153 -0.57 9.44 15.02
CA LYS A 153 -1.05 8.67 16.17
C LYS A 153 -0.87 7.17 15.94
N LEU A 154 -1.36 6.64 14.82
CA LEU A 154 -1.19 5.22 14.48
C LEU A 154 0.28 4.80 14.45
N ARG A 155 1.17 5.63 13.88
CA ARG A 155 2.61 5.37 13.88
C ARG A 155 3.16 5.26 15.30
N ASN A 156 2.82 6.20 16.17
CA ASN A 156 3.32 6.23 17.54
C ASN A 156 2.79 5.03 18.34
N ASP A 157 1.52 4.69 18.17
CA ASP A 157 0.91 3.50 18.78
C ASP A 157 1.66 2.24 18.33
N LEU A 158 1.94 2.08 17.02
CA LEU A 158 2.69 0.95 16.49
C LEU A 158 4.14 0.89 17.00
N ILE A 159 4.83 2.04 17.08
CA ILE A 159 6.19 2.11 17.64
C ILE A 159 6.20 1.67 19.10
N PHE A 160 5.24 2.15 19.90
CA PHE A 160 5.10 1.76 21.29
C PHE A 160 4.87 0.25 21.43
N LEU A 161 4.02 -0.31 20.57
CA LEU A 161 3.67 -1.73 20.56
C LEU A 161 4.75 -2.64 19.94
N MET A 162 5.86 -2.12 19.40
CA MET A 162 6.91 -2.96 18.76
C MET A 162 7.47 -4.04 19.70
N ARG A 163 7.44 -3.79 21.01
CA ARG A 163 7.89 -4.75 22.05
C ARG A 163 6.84 -5.78 22.43
N GLU A 164 5.61 -5.63 21.94
CA GLU A 164 4.46 -6.48 22.20
C GLU A 164 3.88 -7.01 20.88
N PRO A 165 4.52 -8.02 20.24
CA PRO A 165 4.20 -8.43 18.88
C PRO A 165 2.73 -8.76 18.64
N ARG A 166 2.06 -9.38 19.63
CA ARG A 166 0.62 -9.70 19.54
C ARG A 166 -0.23 -8.44 19.44
N ASN A 167 0.02 -7.46 20.31
CA ASN A 167 -0.73 -6.21 20.34
C ASN A 167 -0.42 -5.35 19.11
N PHE A 168 0.83 -5.35 18.64
CA PHE A 168 1.21 -4.74 17.37
C PHE A 168 0.41 -5.32 16.20
N ILE A 169 0.40 -6.66 16.05
CA ILE A 169 -0.33 -7.35 14.98
C ILE A 169 -1.82 -7.05 15.09
N SER A 170 -2.41 -7.17 16.29
CA SER A 170 -3.81 -6.85 16.52
C SER A 170 -4.15 -5.40 16.17
N CYS A 171 -3.24 -4.44 16.40
CA CYS A 171 -3.42 -3.05 16.01
C CYS A 171 -3.47 -2.89 14.48
N VAL A 172 -2.50 -3.49 13.76
CA VAL A 172 -2.44 -3.43 12.29
C VAL A 172 -3.65 -4.09 11.63
N PHE A 173 -4.06 -5.27 12.12
CA PHE A 173 -5.19 -6.02 11.57
C PHE A 173 -6.55 -5.64 12.17
N LYS A 174 -6.57 -4.68 13.11
CA LYS A 174 -7.76 -4.23 13.86
C LYS A 174 -8.52 -5.38 14.54
N SER A 175 -7.81 -6.43 14.95
CA SER A 175 -8.41 -7.65 15.49
C SER A 175 -8.94 -7.51 16.92
N ASN A 176 -8.64 -6.39 17.60
CA ASN A 176 -9.12 -6.10 18.97
C ASN A 176 -10.38 -5.22 19.00
N LYS A 177 -10.94 -4.84 17.84
CA LYS A 177 -12.21 -4.10 17.80
C LYS A 177 -13.35 -5.12 17.73
N GLU A 178 -13.90 -5.46 18.89
CA GLU A 178 -15.27 -5.96 18.96
C GLU A 178 -16.18 -4.85 18.42
N GLU A 179 -17.05 -5.19 17.46
CA GLU A 179 -18.12 -4.29 16.96
C GLU A 179 -19.25 -4.19 17.98
#